data_AF-A0A4W5LQ03-F1
#
_entry.id   AF-A0A4W5LQ03-F1
#
_cell.length_a   1.000
_cell.length_b   1.000
_cell.length_c   1.000
_cell.angle_alpha   90.00
_cell.angle_beta   90.00
_cell.angle_gamma   90.00
#
_symmetry.space_group_name_H-M   'P 1'
#
loop_
_entity.id
_entity.type
_entity.pdbx_description
1 polymer ?
#
loop_
_entity_poly.entity_id
_entity_poly.type
_entity_poly.pdbx_seq_one_letter_code
_entity_poly.pdbx_strand_id
1 'polypeptide(L)'
;NSDCCRSEYWLGNEHIHHLSTQGDYSLRIDLEDWTHHHKHAFYQSFSIEDEENHYRLHVSGYSGTVEDSFSWYHDKQDFSTPDTGDICAEISHAGWWYHQCFYANLNGVYYKVAHTHTHMESIQTA
;
A
#
# COMPACT_ATOMS: atom_id res chain seq x y z
N ASN A 1 8.64 23.88 14.05
CA ASN A 1 7.26 24.19 13.66
C ASN A 1 7.14 23.88 12.18
N SER A 2 6.90 22.61 11.83
CA SER A 2 7.11 22.08 10.47
C SER A 2 6.03 21.12 9.96
N ASP A 3 4.92 20.94 10.68
CA ASP A 3 3.84 20.01 10.26
C ASP A 3 2.66 20.77 9.68
N CYS A 4 2.75 21.27 8.45
CA CYS A 4 1.63 22.00 7.84
C CYS A 4 1.19 21.52 6.44
N CYS A 5 1.78 20.47 5.87
CA CYS A 5 1.44 20.12 4.48
C CYS A 5 1.37 18.62 4.16
N ARG A 6 1.19 17.73 5.13
CA ARG A 6 0.92 16.31 4.83
C ARG A 6 -0.59 16.10 4.80
N SER A 7 -1.13 16.03 3.59
CA SER A 7 -2.51 15.60 3.32
C SER A 7 -2.49 14.13 2.95
N GLU A 8 -3.58 13.41 3.23
CA GLU A 8 -3.82 12.10 2.63
C GLU A 8 -4.07 12.30 1.13
N TYR A 9 -3.29 11.62 0.29
CA TYR A 9 -3.51 11.59 -1.15
C TYR A 9 -2.88 10.35 -1.78
N TRP A 10 -3.43 9.95 -2.93
CA TRP A 10 -2.82 8.98 -3.84
C TRP A 10 -2.33 9.72 -5.08
N LEU A 11 -1.07 9.50 -5.48
CA LEU A 11 -0.46 10.20 -6.62
C LEU A 11 -1.16 9.89 -7.96
N GLY A 12 -1.80 8.72 -8.06
CA GLY A 12 -2.42 8.21 -9.28
C GLY A 12 -1.52 7.21 -9.99
N ASN A 13 -2.12 6.10 -10.46
CA ASN A 13 -1.36 4.96 -10.98
C ASN A 13 -0.55 5.33 -12.24
N GLU A 14 -1.10 6.11 -13.17
CA GLU A 14 -0.36 6.52 -14.37
C GLU A 14 0.92 7.30 -14.03
N HIS A 15 0.86 8.18 -13.03
CA HIS A 15 2.05 8.92 -12.58
C HIS A 15 3.06 7.99 -11.90
N ILE A 16 2.60 7.02 -11.10
CA ILE A 16 3.48 6.04 -10.45
C ILE A 16 4.13 5.13 -11.49
N HIS A 17 3.39 4.68 -12.50
CA HIS A 17 3.90 3.90 -13.64
C HIS A 17 5.00 4.67 -14.37
N HIS A 18 4.70 5.89 -14.79
CA HIS A 18 5.68 6.75 -15.47
C HIS A 18 6.93 7.00 -14.65
N LEU A 19 6.82 7.22 -13.33
CA LEU A 19 8.00 7.40 -12.49
C LEU A 19 8.80 6.11 -12.38
N SER A 20 8.14 5.01 -12.02
CA SER A 20 8.81 3.75 -11.71
C SER A 20 9.47 3.05 -12.90
N THR A 21 9.11 3.42 -14.13
CA THR A 21 9.71 2.87 -15.37
C THR A 21 10.85 3.70 -15.95
N GLN A 22 11.16 4.87 -15.36
CA GLN A 22 12.26 5.73 -15.84
C GLN A 22 13.66 5.24 -15.44
N GLY A 23 13.75 4.24 -14.55
CA GLY A 23 15.01 3.70 -14.05
C GLY A 23 14.76 2.74 -12.89
N ASP A 24 15.81 2.52 -12.09
CA ASP A 24 15.70 1.66 -10.91
C ASP A 24 15.15 2.47 -9.73
N TYR A 25 13.90 2.18 -9.35
CA TYR A 25 13.25 2.78 -8.20
C TYR A 25 13.10 1.78 -7.06
N SER A 26 13.23 2.27 -5.83
CA SER A 26 12.97 1.52 -4.61
C SER A 26 11.72 2.07 -3.93
N LEU A 27 10.96 1.20 -3.26
CA LEU A 27 9.78 1.57 -2.48
C LEU A 27 10.11 1.57 -1.00
N ARG A 28 9.83 2.67 -0.33
CA ARG A 28 9.89 2.81 1.14
C ARG A 28 8.47 3.07 1.66
N ILE A 29 8.02 2.23 2.58
CA ILE A 29 6.77 2.41 3.30
C ILE A 29 7.13 2.65 4.77
N ASP A 30 6.82 3.84 5.27
CA ASP A 30 6.94 4.19 6.68
C ASP A 30 5.57 4.09 7.35
N LEU A 31 5.55 3.51 8.53
CA LEU A 31 4.37 3.10 9.25
C LEU A 31 4.44 3.57 10.70
N GLU A 32 3.33 4.02 11.27
CA GLU A 32 3.23 4.35 12.70
C GLU A 32 2.04 3.61 13.33
N ASP A 33 2.26 3.00 14.49
CA ASP A 33 1.17 2.40 15.27
C ASP A 33 0.54 3.39 16.25
N TRP A 34 -0.60 3.02 16.85
CA TRP A 34 -1.32 3.86 17.85
C TRP A 34 -0.52 4.16 19.12
N THR A 35 0.61 3.49 19.32
CA THR A 35 1.53 3.71 20.44
C THR A 35 2.78 4.50 20.02
N HIS A 36 2.75 5.12 18.84
CA HIS A 36 3.83 5.92 18.25
C HIS A 36 5.12 5.14 17.98
N HIS A 37 5.05 3.81 17.80
CA HIS A 37 6.18 3.07 17.28
C HIS A 37 6.22 3.19 15.76
N HIS A 38 7.37 3.63 15.26
CA HIS A 38 7.65 3.68 13.83
C HIS A 38 8.19 2.34 13.36
N LYS A 39 7.58 1.81 12.30
CA LYS A 39 8.02 0.60 11.59
C LYS A 39 8.20 0.94 10.11
N HIS A 40 8.84 0.06 9.36
CA HIS A 40 8.99 0.26 7.92
C HIS A 40 9.17 -1.02 7.12
N ALA A 41 8.84 -0.92 5.84
CA ALA A 41 9.21 -1.85 4.78
C ALA A 41 10.01 -1.12 3.70
N PHE A 42 11.03 -1.78 3.16
CA PHE A 42 11.83 -1.32 2.03
C PHE A 42 11.92 -2.42 0.98
N TYR A 43 11.66 -2.08 -0.27
CA TYR A 43 11.83 -2.96 -1.42
C TYR A 43 12.84 -2.35 -2.36
N GLN A 44 13.93 -3.07 -2.61
CA GLN A 44 15.03 -2.61 -3.45
C GLN A 44 14.60 -2.30 -4.89
N SER A 45 13.66 -3.07 -5.44
CA SER A 45 13.07 -2.86 -6.76
C SER A 45 11.56 -2.68 -6.62
N PHE A 46 11.03 -1.65 -7.26
CA PHE A 46 9.60 -1.36 -7.33
C PHE A 46 9.24 -0.80 -8.70
N SER A 47 8.23 -1.39 -9.32
CA SER A 47 7.56 -0.82 -10.50
C SER A 47 6.11 -1.27 -10.59
N ILE A 48 5.32 -0.53 -11.36
CA ILE A 48 4.00 -0.97 -11.78
C ILE A 48 3.89 -0.93 -13.30
N GLU A 49 3.11 -1.84 -13.87
CA GLU A 49 2.85 -1.84 -15.32
C GLU A 49 1.89 -0.70 -15.73
N ASP A 50 1.59 -0.59 -17.01
CA ASP A 50 0.67 0.42 -17.56
C ASP A 50 -0.81 0.04 -17.35
N GLU A 51 -1.72 0.88 -17.84
CA GLU A 51 -3.17 0.66 -17.75
C GLU A 51 -3.63 -0.61 -18.49
N GLU A 52 -3.03 -0.94 -19.64
CA GLU A 52 -3.38 -2.15 -20.41
C GLU A 52 -3.07 -3.43 -19.62
N ASN A 53 -2.06 -3.37 -18.75
CA ASN A 53 -1.71 -4.44 -17.83
C ASN A 53 -2.18 -4.16 -16.39
N HIS A 54 -3.24 -3.36 -16.24
CA HIS A 54 -3.95 -3.13 -14.99
C HIS A 54 -3.05 -2.67 -13.84
N TYR A 55 -2.00 -1.90 -14.14
CA TYR A 55 -1.04 -1.38 -13.16
C TYR A 55 -0.45 -2.46 -12.24
N ARG A 56 -0.19 -3.65 -12.79
CA ARG A 56 0.35 -4.80 -12.05
C ARG A 56 1.60 -4.44 -11.24
N LEU A 57 1.64 -4.85 -9.97
CA LEU A 57 2.75 -4.59 -9.06
C LEU A 57 3.94 -5.51 -9.32
N HIS A 58 5.15 -4.95 -9.25
CA HIS A 58 6.41 -5.69 -9.17
C HIS A 58 7.25 -5.17 -8.02
N VAL A 59 7.58 -6.04 -7.06
CA VAL A 59 8.43 -5.70 -5.91
C VAL A 59 9.42 -6.81 -5.57
N SER A 60 10.65 -6.44 -5.24
CA SER A 60 11.65 -7.42 -4.75
C SER A 60 12.73 -6.79 -3.88
N GLY A 61 13.52 -7.66 -3.23
CA GLY A 61 14.62 -7.24 -2.36
C GLY A 61 14.12 -6.62 -1.05
N TYR A 62 13.12 -7.26 -0.43
CA TYR A 62 12.55 -6.80 0.83
C TYR A 62 13.62 -6.70 1.94
N SER A 63 13.52 -5.64 2.73
CA SER A 63 14.12 -5.51 4.06
C SER A 63 13.25 -4.59 4.93
N GLY A 64 13.33 -4.68 6.25
CA GLY A 64 12.57 -3.79 7.11
C GLY A 64 12.36 -4.32 8.52
N THR A 65 11.44 -3.68 9.23
CA THR A 65 11.08 -4.01 10.62
C THR A 65 9.66 -4.57 10.75
N VAL A 66 8.92 -4.68 9.65
CA VAL A 66 7.58 -5.31 9.60
C VAL A 66 7.69 -6.71 9.01
N GLU A 67 6.57 -7.40 8.88
CA GLU A 67 6.52 -8.61 8.06
C GLU A 67 6.44 -8.20 6.59
N ASP A 68 7.22 -8.85 5.72
CA ASP A 68 7.06 -8.72 4.27
C ASP A 68 5.68 -9.23 3.91
N SER A 69 4.91 -8.47 3.15
CA SER A 69 3.64 -8.94 2.57
C SER A 69 3.57 -8.67 1.08
N PHE A 70 4.28 -7.65 0.58
CA PHE A 70 4.15 -7.34 -0.83
C PHE A 70 4.84 -8.40 -1.67
N SER A 71 6.06 -8.85 -1.33
CA SER A 71 6.81 -9.73 -2.23
C SER A 71 6.23 -11.13 -2.36
N TRP A 72 5.56 -11.68 -1.33
CA TRP A 72 4.98 -13.03 -1.41
C TRP A 72 3.47 -13.05 -1.69
N TYR A 73 2.73 -11.96 -1.40
CA TYR A 73 1.27 -11.95 -1.52
C TYR A 73 0.75 -10.97 -2.59
N HIS A 74 1.32 -9.77 -2.69
CA HIS A 74 0.81 -8.72 -3.59
C HIS A 74 1.62 -8.58 -4.90
N ASP A 75 2.83 -9.14 -4.96
CA ASP A 75 3.65 -9.15 -6.17
C ASP A 75 2.91 -9.84 -7.32
N LYS A 76 3.00 -9.22 -8.51
CA LYS A 76 2.36 -9.65 -9.76
C LYS A 76 0.84 -9.65 -9.74
N GLN A 77 0.22 -8.99 -8.77
CA GLN A 77 -1.23 -8.80 -8.76
C GLN A 77 -1.60 -7.51 -9.49
N ASP A 78 -2.75 -7.56 -10.14
CA ASP A 78 -3.34 -6.43 -10.84
C ASP A 78 -3.98 -5.47 -9.83
N PHE A 79 -4.04 -4.17 -10.16
CA PHE A 79 -4.70 -3.18 -9.33
C PHE A 79 -6.21 -3.18 -9.61
N SER A 80 -7.02 -3.34 -8.57
CA SER A 80 -8.48 -3.31 -8.67
C SER A 80 -9.08 -2.19 -7.82
N THR A 81 -10.16 -1.59 -8.29
CA THR A 81 -11.00 -0.61 -7.57
C THR A 81 -12.44 -1.11 -7.45
N PRO A 82 -13.28 -0.54 -6.56
CA PRO A 82 -14.65 -1.03 -6.37
C PRO A 82 -15.52 -1.10 -7.63
N ASP A 83 -15.23 -0.27 -8.63
CA ASP A 83 -15.93 -0.22 -9.92
C ASP A 83 -15.44 -1.25 -10.95
N THR A 84 -14.36 -1.99 -10.66
CA THR A 84 -13.87 -3.08 -11.51
C THR A 84 -14.62 -4.41 -11.33
N GLY A 85 -15.48 -4.51 -10.33
CA GLY A 85 -16.21 -5.74 -9.98
C GLY A 85 -15.41 -6.75 -9.15
N ASP A 86 -14.24 -6.34 -8.63
CA ASP A 86 -13.47 -7.10 -7.64
C ASP A 86 -14.13 -6.99 -6.26
N ILE A 87 -14.60 -8.13 -5.73
CA ILE A 87 -15.29 -8.18 -4.44
C ILE A 87 -14.40 -7.71 -3.27
N CYS A 88 -13.08 -7.91 -3.35
CA CYS A 88 -12.15 -7.46 -2.32
C CYS A 88 -12.01 -5.94 -2.33
N ALA A 89 -12.03 -5.33 -3.52
CA ALA A 89 -12.06 -3.87 -3.65
C ALA A 89 -13.40 -3.31 -3.15
N GLU A 90 -14.52 -3.96 -3.45
CA GLU A 90 -15.84 -3.56 -2.99
C GLU A 90 -15.95 -3.56 -1.45
N ILE A 91 -15.55 -4.65 -0.78
CA ILE A 91 -15.69 -4.79 0.68
C ILE A 91 -14.70 -3.92 1.47
N SER A 92 -13.54 -3.63 0.89
CA SER A 92 -12.52 -2.77 1.51
C SER A 92 -12.78 -1.28 1.24
N HIS A 93 -13.64 -0.98 0.26
CA HIS A 93 -13.90 0.36 -0.25
C HIS A 93 -12.64 1.09 -0.74
N ALA A 94 -11.67 0.35 -1.29
CA ALA A 94 -10.35 0.87 -1.63
C ALA A 94 -9.74 0.24 -2.88
N GLY A 95 -8.92 1.00 -3.59
CA GLY A 95 -8.08 0.50 -4.67
C GLY A 95 -6.80 -0.12 -4.15
N TRP A 96 -6.47 -1.35 -4.57
CA TRP A 96 -5.25 -2.05 -4.16
C TRP A 96 -4.86 -3.16 -5.12
N TRP A 97 -3.65 -3.70 -4.95
CA TRP A 97 -3.20 -4.94 -5.61
C TRP A 97 -3.73 -6.15 -4.84
N TYR A 98 -4.98 -6.53 -5.11
CA TYR A 98 -5.64 -7.64 -4.42
C TYR A 98 -5.25 -9.01 -5.00
N HIS A 99 -5.13 -10.01 -4.14
CA HIS A 99 -4.97 -11.42 -4.52
C HIS A 99 -6.17 -12.23 -4.01
N GLN A 100 -6.06 -12.83 -2.82
CA GLN A 100 -7.20 -13.39 -2.09
C GLN A 100 -7.72 -12.36 -1.10
N CYS A 101 -8.06 -11.19 -1.64
CA CYS A 101 -8.11 -9.91 -0.94
C CYS A 101 -6.74 -9.41 -0.53
N PHE A 102 -6.45 -9.21 0.76
CA PHE A 102 -5.24 -8.53 1.18
C PHE A 102 -4.66 -9.09 2.48
N TYR A 103 -3.32 -9.16 2.53
CA TYR A 103 -2.59 -9.27 3.80
C TYR A 103 -2.27 -7.88 4.37
N ALA A 104 -2.00 -6.91 3.49
CA ALA A 104 -1.88 -5.50 3.83
C ALA A 104 -2.73 -4.65 2.87
N ASN A 105 -3.40 -3.62 3.39
CA ASN A 105 -4.16 -2.65 2.58
C ASN A 105 -3.99 -1.24 3.17
N LEU A 106 -3.06 -0.47 2.60
CA LEU A 106 -2.75 0.88 3.07
C LEU A 106 -3.74 1.94 2.56
N ASN A 107 -4.58 1.58 1.60
CA ASN A 107 -5.63 2.43 1.05
C ASN A 107 -7.00 2.16 1.71
N GLY A 108 -7.06 1.23 2.68
CA GLY A 108 -8.28 0.86 3.38
C GLY A 108 -8.81 1.94 4.32
N VAL A 109 -9.98 1.66 4.91
CA VAL A 109 -10.64 2.59 5.84
C VAL A 109 -9.76 2.90 7.05
N TYR A 110 -9.59 4.19 7.33
CA TYR A 110 -8.90 4.65 8.53
C TYR A 110 -9.77 4.47 9.79
N TYR A 111 -9.37 3.56 10.68
CA TYR A 111 -10.07 3.31 11.94
C TYR A 111 -9.36 4.02 13.10
N LYS A 112 -10.01 5.02 13.69
CA LYS A 112 -9.56 5.56 14.98
C LYS A 112 -9.84 4.53 16.07
N VAL A 113 -8.82 4.09 16.79
CA VAL A 113 -9.02 3.22 17.96
C VAL A 113 -9.76 4.01 19.04
N ALA A 114 -11.04 3.69 19.26
CA ALA A 114 -11.69 3.98 20.53
C ALA A 114 -11.11 3.01 21.57
N HIS A 115 -10.83 3.47 22.79
CA HIS A 115 -10.26 2.67 23.90
C HIS A 115 -11.17 1.51 24.35
N THR A 116 -11.39 0.52 23.50
CA THR A 116 -12.05 -0.74 23.83
C THR A 116 -11.33 -1.84 23.09
N HIS A 117 -10.70 -2.72 23.88
CA HIS A 117 -9.89 -3.85 23.47
C HIS A 117 -10.55 -4.72 22.39
N THR A 118 -10.17 -4.48 21.13
CA THR A 118 -10.22 -5.50 20.08
C THR A 118 -9.06 -5.25 19.14
N HIS A 119 -8.23 -6.28 18.97
CA HIS A 119 -7.05 -6.30 18.10
C HIS A 119 -7.46 -5.94 16.66
N MET A 120 -7.24 -4.69 16.26
CA MET A 120 -6.98 -4.33 14.87
C MET A 120 -5.70 -3.51 14.90
N GLU A 121 -4.60 -4.09 14.42
CA GLU A 121 -3.40 -3.31 14.08
C GLU A 121 -3.70 -2.52 12.81
N SER A 122 -4.55 -1.50 12.93
CA SER A 122 -4.62 -0.45 11.92
C SER A 122 -3.33 0.35 12.02
N ILE A 123 -2.55 0.34 10.94
CA ILE A 123 -1.29 1.06 10.85
C ILE A 123 -1.57 2.39 10.14
N GLN A 124 -1.03 3.49 10.68
CA GLN A 124 -1.18 4.80 10.09
C GLN A 124 -0.23 4.95 8.90
N THR A 125 -0.74 5.51 7.81
CA THR A 125 0.05 6.16 6.77
C THR A 125 0.23 7.63 7.19
N ALA A 126 1.48 8.10 7.23
CA ALA A 126 1.85 9.46 7.65
C ALA A 126 2.06 10.41 6.47
#